data_AF-A0A2P9AXY9-F1
#
_entry.id   AF-A0A2P9AXY9-F1
#
_cell.length_a   1.000
_cell.length_b   1.000
_cell.length_c   1.000
_cell.angle_alpha   90.00
_cell.angle_beta   90.00
_cell.angle_gamma   90.00
#
_symmetry.space_group_name_H-M   'P 1'
#
loop_
_entity.id
_entity.type
_entity.pdbx_description
1 polymer ?
#
loop_
_entity_poly.entity_id
_entity_poly.type
_entity_poly.pdbx_seq_one_letter_code
_entity_poly.pdbx_strand_id
1 'polypeptide(L)'
;MPRGRIVLGHGEPMLDPVLEGCGIAFLPTWLIAKALASGDLECVLSVHLVETAPIHAIWPTTRTLAPKIRFTVDELVERFSPPAWEICDVIGQPGQLRVAAPPLWTSQHLFPR
;
A
#
# COMPACT_ATOMS: atom_id res chain seq x y z
N MET A 1 -18.53 14.14 -12.56
CA MET A 1 -17.61 14.50 -11.46
C MET A 1 -17.86 15.94 -11.07
N PRO A 2 -18.13 16.26 -9.78
CA PRO A 2 -18.21 17.65 -9.32
C PRO A 2 -16.86 18.37 -9.55
N ARG A 3 -16.89 19.70 -9.72
CA ARG A 3 -15.67 20.49 -9.95
C ARG A 3 -14.91 20.65 -8.64
N GLY A 4 -13.67 20.16 -8.58
CA GLY A 4 -12.80 20.34 -7.42
C GLY A 4 -12.43 21.81 -7.21
N ARG A 5 -12.39 22.24 -5.95
CA ARG A 5 -11.93 23.59 -5.56
C ARG A 5 -10.42 23.76 -5.82
N ILE A 6 -9.66 22.69 -5.60
CA ILE A 6 -8.22 22.58 -5.85
C ILE A 6 -8.02 21.32 -6.69
N VAL A 7 -7.21 21.41 -7.75
CA VAL A 7 -6.91 20.29 -8.64
C VAL A 7 -5.39 20.19 -8.75
N LEU A 8 -4.85 19.04 -8.36
CA LEU A 8 -3.42 18.75 -8.34
C LEU A 8 -3.18 17.41 -9.02
N GLY A 9 -2.02 17.27 -9.70
CA GLY A 9 -1.70 16.09 -10.50
C GLY A 9 -1.09 14.92 -9.73
N HIS A 10 -0.75 15.13 -8.46
CA HIS A 10 -0.05 14.14 -7.63
C HIS A 10 -0.60 14.15 -6.21
N GLY A 11 -0.56 13.01 -5.53
CA GLY A 11 -1.10 12.88 -4.17
C GLY A 11 -0.30 13.65 -3.12
N GLU A 12 1.03 13.75 -3.26
CA GLU A 12 1.88 14.39 -2.25
C GLU A 12 1.59 15.90 -2.10
N PRO A 13 1.49 16.71 -3.17
CA PRO A 13 1.03 18.10 -3.07
C PRO A 13 -0.41 18.28 -2.58
N MET A 14 -1.25 17.25 -2.63
CA MET A 14 -2.62 17.32 -2.12
C MET A 14 -2.68 17.24 -0.58
N LEU A 15 -1.61 16.84 0.09
CA LEU A 15 -1.60 16.68 1.54
C LEU A 15 -1.69 18.03 2.26
N ASP A 16 -0.89 19.03 1.85
CA ASP A 16 -0.83 20.32 2.54
C ASP A 16 -2.20 21.03 2.59
N PRO A 17 -2.95 21.16 1.48
CA PRO A 17 -4.27 21.79 1.53
C PRO A 17 -5.26 21.02 2.42
N VAL A 18 -5.14 19.69 2.52
CA VAL A 18 -6.04 18.88 3.34
C VAL A 18 -5.72 19.06 4.82
N LEU A 19 -4.43 19.12 5.19
CA LEU A 19 -3.99 19.45 6.54
C LEU A 19 -4.43 20.86 6.96
N GLU A 20 -4.46 21.80 6.02
CA GLU A 20 -4.97 23.17 6.20
C GLU A 20 -6.51 23.26 6.15
N GLY A 21 -7.23 22.13 6.10
CA GLY A 21 -8.69 22.11 6.14
C GLY A 21 -9.39 22.58 4.86
N CYS A 22 -8.71 22.56 3.70
CA CYS A 22 -9.29 23.00 2.42
C CYS A 22 -10.29 22.00 1.82
N GLY A 23 -10.50 20.84 2.43
CA GLY A 23 -11.51 19.85 2.02
C GLY A 23 -11.12 18.41 2.30
N ILE A 24 -11.73 17.49 1.55
CA ILE A 24 -11.45 16.04 1.59
C ILE A 24 -10.63 15.63 0.36
N ALA A 25 -9.73 14.66 0.52
CA ALA A 25 -8.96 14.07 -0.57
C ALA A 25 -8.92 12.55 -0.46
N PHE A 26 -8.81 11.89 -1.62
CA PHE A 26 -8.56 10.46 -1.72
C PHE A 26 -7.06 10.26 -1.89
N LEU A 27 -6.38 9.81 -0.82
CA LEU A 27 -4.94 9.64 -0.77
C LEU A 27 -4.58 8.23 -0.30
N PRO A 28 -3.46 7.67 -0.79
CA PRO A 28 -3.00 6.38 -0.33
C PRO A 28 -2.56 6.46 1.14
N THR A 29 -2.87 5.42 1.91
CA THR A 29 -2.64 5.40 3.36
C THR A 29 -1.15 5.49 3.73
N TRP A 30 -0.24 4.95 2.92
CA TRP A 30 1.21 5.08 3.15
C TRP A 30 1.70 6.54 3.12
N LEU A 31 1.04 7.42 2.38
CA LEU A 31 1.38 8.84 2.30
C LEU A 31 0.90 9.60 3.54
N ILE A 32 -0.28 9.24 4.05
CA ILE A 32 -0.96 9.96 5.13
C ILE A 32 -0.81 9.28 6.50
N ALA A 33 -0.12 8.15 6.59
CA ALA A 33 -0.01 7.33 7.80
C ALA A 33 0.43 8.12 9.03
N LYS A 34 1.42 9.00 8.87
CA LYS A 34 1.93 9.83 9.96
C LYS A 34 0.88 10.83 10.45
N ALA A 35 0.16 11.47 9.52
CA ALA A 35 -0.85 12.48 9.83
C ALA A 35 -2.13 11.85 10.43
N LEU A 36 -2.47 10.62 10.03
CA LEU A 36 -3.49 9.82 10.69
C LEU A 36 -3.06 9.43 12.12
N ALA A 37 -1.81 9.01 12.30
CA ALA A 37 -1.28 8.62 13.60
C ALA A 37 -1.14 9.80 14.59
N SER A 38 -0.86 11.01 14.10
CA SER A 38 -0.83 12.24 14.93
C SER A 38 -2.23 12.81 15.23
N GLY A 39 -3.26 12.38 14.49
CA GLY A 39 -4.61 12.93 14.59
C GLY A 39 -4.82 14.23 13.81
N ASP A 40 -3.85 14.64 12.97
CA ASP A 40 -3.99 15.79 12.08
C ASP A 40 -4.97 15.50 10.94
N LEU A 41 -5.19 14.22 10.62
CA LEU A 41 -6.18 13.74 9.65
C LEU A 41 -7.07 12.66 10.24
N GLU A 42 -8.29 12.58 9.72
CA GLU A 42 -9.25 11.54 10.01
C GLU A 42 -9.73 10.87 8.72
N CYS A 43 -9.87 9.54 8.76
CA CYS A 43 -10.42 8.77 7.65
C CYS A 43 -11.95 8.91 7.59
N VAL A 44 -12.45 9.59 6.57
CA VAL A 44 -13.88 9.74 6.29
C VAL A 44 -14.33 8.80 5.18
N LEU A 45 -15.64 8.47 5.15
CA LEU A 45 -16.24 7.60 4.13
C LEU A 45 -15.60 6.20 4.03
N SER A 46 -14.97 5.71 5.10
CA SER A 46 -14.21 4.44 5.10
C SER A 46 -15.05 3.22 4.69
N VAL A 47 -16.36 3.25 4.95
CA VAL A 47 -17.32 2.20 4.54
C VAL A 47 -17.45 2.09 3.01
N HIS A 48 -17.10 3.14 2.27
CA HIS A 48 -17.16 3.19 0.80
C HIS A 48 -15.78 2.98 0.15
N LEU A 49 -14.72 2.71 0.94
CA LEU A 49 -13.42 2.33 0.42
C LEU A 49 -13.49 0.88 -0.10
N VAL A 50 -13.73 0.74 -1.40
CA VAL A 50 -13.84 -0.57 -2.07
C VAL A 50 -12.51 -1.03 -2.64
N GLU A 51 -11.55 -0.13 -2.87
CA GLU A 51 -10.31 -0.44 -3.56
C GLU A 51 -9.12 -0.50 -2.61
N THR A 52 -8.53 -1.69 -2.50
CA THR A 52 -7.16 -1.85 -2.03
C THR A 52 -6.22 -1.74 -3.24
N ALA A 53 -5.15 -0.95 -3.10
CA ALA A 53 -4.12 -0.81 -4.12
C ALA A 53 -2.86 -1.58 -3.67
N PRO A 54 -2.72 -2.87 -4.01
CA PRO A 54 -1.56 -3.65 -3.61
C PRO A 54 -0.26 -3.09 -4.21
N ILE A 55 0.80 -3.09 -3.42
CA ILE A 55 2.15 -2.75 -3.88
C ILE A 55 2.84 -4.03 -4.36
N HIS A 56 3.31 -4.03 -5.60
CA HIS A 56 3.95 -5.19 -6.23
C HIS A 56 5.45 -4.97 -6.43
N ALA A 57 6.26 -5.95 -6.05
CA ALA A 57 7.63 -6.08 -6.53
C ALA A 57 7.64 -6.84 -7.87
N ILE A 58 8.25 -6.26 -8.90
CA ILE A 58 8.29 -6.82 -10.25
C ILE A 58 9.76 -6.92 -10.70
N TRP A 59 10.12 -8.04 -11.33
CA TRP A 59 11.44 -8.27 -11.91
C TRP A 59 11.33 -9.04 -13.23
N PRO A 60 12.32 -8.94 -14.14
CA PRO A 60 12.32 -9.71 -15.38
C PRO A 60 12.31 -11.20 -15.10
N THR A 61 11.53 -11.96 -15.88
CA THR A 61 11.55 -13.42 -15.82
C THR A 61 12.86 -13.94 -16.38
N THR A 62 13.66 -14.62 -15.55
CA THR A 62 14.93 -15.25 -15.93
C THR A 62 14.90 -16.74 -15.61
N ARG A 63 15.72 -17.55 -16.30
CA ARG A 63 15.82 -19.00 -16.06
C ARG A 63 16.22 -19.33 -14.62
N THR A 64 17.05 -18.49 -14.01
CA THR A 64 17.47 -18.59 -12.61
C THR A 64 17.33 -17.22 -11.98
N LEU A 65 16.65 -17.14 -10.84
CA LEU A 65 16.52 -15.89 -10.09
C LEU A 65 17.87 -15.55 -9.46
N ALA A 66 18.38 -14.34 -9.70
CA ALA A 66 19.64 -13.92 -9.11
C ALA A 66 19.52 -13.87 -7.58
N PRO A 67 20.46 -14.44 -6.80
CA PRO A 67 20.40 -14.45 -5.34
C PRO A 67 20.19 -13.07 -4.71
N LYS A 68 20.81 -12.03 -5.30
CA LYS A 68 20.62 -10.63 -4.87
C LYS A 68 19.16 -10.17 -4.97
N ILE A 69 18.45 -10.56 -6.03
CA ILE A 69 17.04 -10.17 -6.22
C ILE A 69 16.18 -10.88 -5.18
N ARG A 70 16.42 -12.18 -4.95
CA ARG A 70 15.69 -12.95 -3.95
C ARG A 70 15.87 -12.34 -2.56
N PHE A 71 17.12 -12.09 -2.16
CA PHE A 71 17.43 -11.48 -0.88
C PHE A 71 16.75 -10.11 -0.72
N THR A 72 16.84 -9.23 -1.72
CA THR A 72 16.15 -7.93 -1.66
C THR A 72 14.63 -8.05 -1.53
N VAL A 73 14.00 -8.96 -2.27
CA VAL A 73 12.54 -9.16 -2.19
C VAL A 73 12.16 -9.71 -0.82
N ASP A 74 12.93 -10.64 -0.26
CA ASP A 74 12.68 -11.21 1.06
C ASP A 74 12.75 -10.12 2.16
N GLU A 75 13.77 -9.28 2.14
CA GLU A 75 13.92 -8.15 3.06
C GLU A 75 12.77 -7.14 2.94
N LEU A 76 12.32 -6.83 1.71
CA LEU A 76 11.18 -5.93 1.50
C LEU A 76 9.90 -6.52 2.08
N VAL A 77 9.65 -7.82 1.86
CA VAL A 77 8.46 -8.49 2.41
C VAL A 77 8.52 -8.51 3.93
N GLU A 78 9.66 -8.85 4.53
CA GLU A 78 9.84 -8.84 5.98
C GLU A 78 9.59 -7.46 6.58
N ARG A 79 10.04 -6.39 5.90
CA ARG A 79 9.92 -5.03 6.42
C ARG A 79 8.53 -4.40 6.26
N PHE A 80 7.79 -4.78 5.21
CA PHE A 80 6.54 -4.12 4.83
C PHE A 80 5.29 -5.00 4.96
N SER A 81 5.41 -6.22 5.49
CA SER A 81 4.28 -7.13 5.75
C SER A 81 4.17 -7.51 7.24
N PRO A 82 3.09 -7.12 7.95
CA PRO A 82 1.96 -6.33 7.47
C PRO A 82 2.35 -4.85 7.26
N PRO A 83 1.67 -4.14 6.35
CA PRO A 83 1.94 -2.74 6.07
C PRO A 83 1.61 -1.85 7.28
N ALA A 84 2.61 -1.09 7.74
CA ALA A 84 2.47 -0.22 8.92
C ALA A 84 1.45 0.93 8.75
N TRP A 85 0.98 1.18 7.53
CA TRP A 85 0.04 2.23 7.18
C TRP A 85 -1.41 1.76 7.05
N GLU A 86 -1.73 0.50 7.35
CA GLU A 86 -3.11 0.03 7.48
C GLU A 86 -3.72 0.51 8.81
N ILE A 87 -4.01 1.81 8.88
CA ILE A 87 -4.49 2.49 10.09
C ILE A 87 -6.01 2.72 10.03
N CYS A 88 -6.60 2.78 8.83
CA CYS A 88 -8.03 3.00 8.68
C CYS A 88 -8.79 1.69 8.71
N ASP A 89 -9.54 1.47 9.80
CA ASP A 89 -10.47 0.35 9.93
C ASP A 89 -11.59 0.49 8.89
N VAL A 90 -11.51 -0.33 7.83
CA VAL A 90 -12.66 -0.58 6.96
C VAL A 90 -13.62 -1.43 7.78
N ILE A 91 -14.68 -0.81 8.29
CA ILE A 91 -15.75 -1.51 9.01
C ILE A 91 -16.38 -2.52 8.04
N GLY A 92 -15.94 -3.79 8.07
CA GLY A 92 -16.58 -4.83 7.26
C GLY A 92 -15.78 -6.08 6.90
N GLN A 93 -14.45 -6.16 7.02
CA GLN A 93 -13.73 -7.45 6.98
C GLN A 93 -12.46 -7.46 7.85
N PRO A 94 -12.52 -8.01 9.07
CA PRO A 94 -11.31 -8.41 9.77
C PRO A 94 -10.71 -9.64 9.07
N GLY A 95 -9.48 -9.54 8.57
CA GLY A 95 -8.61 -10.70 8.46
C GLY A 95 -8.66 -11.53 7.17
N GLN A 96 -8.94 -10.97 6.00
CA GLN A 96 -8.64 -11.66 4.74
C GLN A 96 -7.75 -10.89 3.77
N LEU A 97 -6.72 -10.21 4.31
CA LEU A 97 -5.47 -10.15 3.58
C LEU A 97 -4.78 -11.50 3.76
N ARG A 98 -5.19 -12.48 2.93
CA ARG A 98 -4.25 -13.54 2.57
C ARG A 98 -3.11 -12.79 1.90
N VAL A 99 -2.01 -12.56 2.62
CA VAL A 99 -0.69 -12.64 1.99
C VAL A 99 -0.79 -13.94 1.23
N ALA A 100 -0.93 -13.87 -0.10
CA ALA A 100 -0.91 -15.08 -0.90
C ALA A 100 0.36 -15.78 -0.44
N ALA A 101 0.21 -16.97 0.18
CA ALA A 101 1.34 -17.77 0.61
C ALA A 101 2.35 -17.68 -0.53
N PRO A 102 3.61 -17.30 -0.23
CA PRO A 102 4.56 -16.87 -1.24
C PRO A 102 4.48 -17.90 -2.37
N PRO A 103 4.18 -17.48 -3.62
CA PRO A 103 3.56 -18.40 -4.56
C PRO A 103 4.47 -19.61 -4.78
N LEU A 104 3.94 -20.76 -5.19
CA LEU A 104 4.65 -22.06 -5.25
C LEU A 104 6.03 -22.05 -5.96
N TRP A 105 6.42 -20.95 -6.61
CA TRP A 105 7.81 -20.66 -7.03
C TRP A 105 8.80 -20.42 -5.88
N THR A 106 8.32 -20.26 -4.63
CA THR A 106 9.15 -20.12 -3.42
C THR A 106 9.61 -21.48 -2.87
N SER A 107 9.04 -22.59 -3.39
CA SER A 107 9.54 -23.92 -3.09
C SER A 107 10.91 -24.12 -3.72
N GLN A 108 11.91 -24.36 -2.86
CA GLN A 108 13.32 -24.66 -3.13
C GLN A 108 13.58 -25.92 -4.00
N HIS A 109 12.59 -26.42 -4.74
CA HIS A 109 12.67 -27.68 -5.48
C HIS A 109 12.57 -27.56 -7.00
N LEU A 110 12.42 -26.35 -7.57
CA LEU A 110 12.16 -26.19 -9.01
C LEU A 110 13.34 -25.71 -9.87
N PHE A 111 14.55 -25.61 -9.33
CA PHE A 111 15.74 -25.27 -10.12
C PHE A 111 16.81 -26.35 -9.96
N PRO A 112 17.00 -27.26 -10.94
CA PRO A 112 18.12 -28.19 -10.92
C PRO A 112 19.44 -27.43 -11.12
N ARG A 113 20.51 -27.98 -10.55
CA ARG A 113 21.88 -27.44 -10.50
C ARG A 113 22.45 -27.11 -11.88
#